data_AF-A0A2V7M236-F1
#
_entry.id   AF-A0A2V7M236-F1
#
_cell.length_a   1.000
_cell.length_b   1.000
_cell.length_c   1.000
_cell.angle_alpha   90.00
_cell.angle_beta   90.00
_cell.angle_gamma   90.00
#
_symmetry.space_group_name_H-M   'P 1'
#
loop_
_entity.id
_entity.type
_entity.pdbx_description
1 polymer ?
#
loop_
_entity_poly.entity_id
_entity_poly.type
_entity_poly.pdbx_seq_one_letter_code
_entity_poly.pdbx_strand_id
1 'polypeptide(L)'
;MTRDQVLAWLDARRPAPPDALRERLRGVVHDAPEALIPHLARLGRELLDRVTARPLGGRELALDLLAADAFATYACEAEAEEGTHET
;
A
#
# COMPACT_ATOMS: atom_id res chain seq x y z
N MET A 1 9.25 -8.28 -6.50
CA MET A 1 8.60 -7.27 -7.37
C MET A 1 9.47 -6.03 -7.51
N THR A 2 9.52 -5.44 -8.71
CA THR A 2 10.11 -4.10 -8.88
C THR A 2 9.12 -3.02 -8.44
N ARG A 3 9.64 -1.87 -8.04
CA ARG A 3 8.87 -0.66 -7.72
C ARG A 3 7.91 -0.33 -8.86
N ASP A 4 8.39 -0.34 -10.11
CA ASP A 4 7.57 0.01 -11.27
C ASP A 4 6.39 -0.94 -11.49
N GLN A 5 6.58 -2.24 -11.24
CA GLN A 5 5.50 -3.23 -11.31
C GLN A 5 4.40 -2.95 -10.26
N VAL A 6 4.80 -2.64 -9.03
CA VAL A 6 3.87 -2.30 -7.95
C VAL A 6 3.15 -0.99 -8.25
N LEU A 7 3.87 0.02 -8.74
CA LEU A 7 3.28 1.31 -9.14
C LEU A 7 2.27 1.15 -10.27
N ALA A 8 2.58 0.34 -11.29
CA ALA A 8 1.64 0.05 -12.37
C ALA A 8 0.36 -0.62 -11.86
N TRP A 9 0.47 -1.55 -10.90
CA TRP A 9 -0.69 -2.18 -10.27
C TRP A 9 -1.53 -1.19 -9.45
N LEU A 10 -0.89 -0.29 -8.69
CA LEU A 10 -1.57 0.78 -7.96
C LEU A 10 -2.28 1.77 -8.88
N ASP A 11 -1.69 2.12 -10.02
CA ASP A 11 -2.28 3.04 -11.01
C ASP A 11 -3.52 2.46 -11.71
N ALA A 12 -3.62 1.12 -11.74
CA ALA A 12 -4.77 0.41 -12.28
C ALA A 12 -5.99 0.39 -11.33
N ARG A 13 -5.83 0.72 -10.03
CA ARG A 13 -6.91 0.64 -9.04
C ARG A 13 -8.09 1.55 -9.39
N ARG A 14 -9.30 1.06 -9.17
CA ARG A 14 -10.56 1.79 -9.41
C ARG A 14 -11.52 1.59 -8.23
N PRO A 15 -12.09 2.68 -7.64
CA PRO A 15 -11.82 4.08 -7.97
C PRO A 15 -10.37 4.49 -7.66
N ALA A 16 -9.86 5.50 -8.39
CA ALA A 16 -8.51 5.98 -8.15
C ALA A 16 -8.43 6.67 -6.78
N PRO A 17 -7.38 6.43 -5.97
CA PRO A 17 -7.24 7.10 -4.68
C PRO A 17 -7.04 8.62 -4.87
N PRO A 18 -7.44 9.46 -3.89
CA PRO A 18 -7.16 10.90 -3.93
C PRO A 18 -5.67 11.21 -4.11
N ASP A 19 -5.33 12.31 -4.79
CA ASP A 19 -3.96 12.60 -5.24
C ASP A 19 -2.92 12.59 -4.11
N ALA A 20 -3.24 13.20 -2.96
CA ALA A 20 -2.33 13.22 -1.81
C ALA A 20 -2.04 11.81 -1.26
N LEU A 21 -3.03 10.92 -1.28
CA LEU A 21 -2.84 9.52 -0.89
C LEU A 21 -2.05 8.77 -1.96
N ARG A 22 -2.36 9.00 -3.25
CA ARG A 22 -1.62 8.41 -4.37
C ARG A 22 -0.13 8.76 -4.29
N GLU A 23 0.21 10.03 -4.11
CA GLU A 23 1.58 10.49 -3.93
C GLU A 23 2.26 9.80 -2.74
N ARG A 24 1.55 9.67 -1.60
CA ARG A 24 2.09 9.00 -0.42
C ARG A 24 2.39 7.52 -0.68
N LEU A 25 1.46 6.80 -1.32
CA LEU A 25 1.64 5.40 -1.72
C LEU A 25 2.86 5.25 -2.64
N ARG A 26 2.99 6.09 -3.68
CA ARG A 26 4.15 6.07 -4.59
C ARG A 26 5.46 6.37 -3.87
N GLY A 27 5.43 7.21 -2.83
CA GLY A 27 6.61 7.58 -2.05
C GLY A 27 7.21 6.42 -1.26
N VAL A 28 6.40 5.47 -0.81
CA VAL A 28 6.85 4.39 0.10
C VAL A 28 7.17 3.06 -0.60
N VAL A 29 6.64 2.85 -1.80
CA VAL A 29 6.92 1.63 -2.59
C VAL A 29 8.41 1.58 -2.95
N HIS A 30 9.03 0.42 -2.79
CA HIS A 30 10.43 0.18 -3.12
C HIS A 30 10.59 -1.23 -3.68
N ASP A 31 11.69 -1.47 -4.38
CA ASP A 31 12.01 -2.82 -4.87
C ASP A 31 12.08 -3.80 -3.71
N ALA A 32 11.55 -5.00 -3.92
CA ALA A 32 11.61 -6.03 -2.91
C ALA A 32 11.55 -7.44 -3.52
N PRO A 33 12.18 -8.45 -2.91
CA PRO A 33 12.20 -9.80 -3.45
C PRO A 33 10.84 -10.51 -3.39
N GLU A 34 9.87 -10.00 -2.60
CA GLU A 34 8.59 -10.64 -2.38
C GLU A 34 7.62 -10.51 -3.58
N ALA A 35 6.61 -11.39 -3.59
CA ALA A 35 5.43 -11.27 -4.45
C ALA A 35 4.57 -10.06 -4.05
N LEU A 36 3.60 -9.69 -4.89
CA LEU A 36 2.82 -8.46 -4.72
C LEU A 36 2.10 -8.41 -3.36
N ILE A 37 1.32 -9.43 -3.01
CA ILE A 37 0.52 -9.43 -1.77
C ILE A 37 1.38 -9.27 -0.51
N PRO A 38 2.36 -10.15 -0.23
CA PRO A 38 3.19 -10.01 0.97
C PRO A 38 3.97 -8.69 0.98
N HIS A 39 4.32 -8.15 -0.18
CA HIS A 39 4.95 -6.83 -0.28
C HIS A 39 3.99 -5.70 0.14
N LEU A 40 2.75 -5.69 -0.35
CA LEU A 40 1.73 -4.70 0.05
C LEU A 40 1.46 -4.77 1.55
N ALA A 41 1.25 -5.97 2.10
CA ALA A 41 1.04 -6.16 3.53
C ALA A 41 2.22 -5.64 4.38
N ARG A 42 3.47 -5.89 3.94
CA ARG A 42 4.67 -5.36 4.61
C ARG A 42 4.73 -3.84 4.58
N LEU A 43 4.47 -3.19 3.44
CA LEU A 43 4.44 -1.72 3.35
C LEU A 43 3.41 -1.11 4.31
N GLY A 44 2.22 -1.71 4.40
CA GLY A 44 1.19 -1.29 5.35
C GLY A 44 1.67 -1.43 6.80
N ARG A 45 2.30 -2.55 7.14
CA ARG A 45 2.85 -2.77 8.48
C ARG A 45 3.94 -1.76 8.85
N GLU A 46 4.89 -1.49 7.96
CA GLU A 46 5.96 -0.51 8.19
C GLU A 46 5.42 0.90 8.44
N LEU A 47 4.35 1.28 7.74
CA LEU A 47 3.66 2.55 7.98
C LEU A 47 2.98 2.58 9.35
N LEU A 48 2.28 1.51 9.75
CA LEU A 48 1.68 1.42 11.09
C LEU A 48 2.74 1.50 12.20
N ASP A 49 3.88 0.84 12.03
CA ASP A 49 4.98 0.91 12.99
C ASP A 49 5.51 2.36 13.10
N ARG A 50 5.60 3.10 11.99
CA ARG A 50 5.94 4.54 12.00
C ARG A 50 4.89 5.40 12.69
N VAL A 51 3.60 5.12 12.45
CA VAL A 51 2.49 5.85 13.07
C VAL A 51 2.48 5.67 14.58
N THR A 52 2.65 4.44 15.05
CA THR A 52 2.65 4.12 16.49
C THR A 52 3.89 4.62 17.22
N ALA A 53 5.03 4.75 16.53
CA ALA A 53 6.27 5.29 17.10
C ALA A 53 6.29 6.82 17.28
N ARG A 54 5.30 7.56 16.74
CA ARG A 54 5.27 9.04 16.77
C ARG A 54 4.00 9.57 17.44
N PRO A 55 4.07 9.95 18.74
CA PRO A 55 2.89 10.39 19.49
C PRO A 55 2.41 11.80 19.13
N LEU A 56 3.27 12.63 18.53
CA LEU A 56 2.89 13.96 18.03
C LEU A 56 2.32 13.79 16.61
N GLY A 57 0.99 13.74 16.55
CA GLY A 57 0.22 13.61 15.31
C GLY A 57 0.39 14.79 14.35
N GLY A 58 -0.28 14.70 13.20
CA GLY A 58 -0.24 15.73 12.18
C GLY A 58 -0.75 15.20 10.85
N ARG A 59 -0.84 16.09 9.86
CA ARG A 59 -1.32 15.73 8.52
C ARG A 59 -0.50 14.61 7.88
N GLU A 60 0.83 14.64 8.04
CA GLU A 60 1.71 13.61 7.49
C GLU A 60 1.48 12.25 8.14
N LEU A 61 1.30 12.21 9.47
CA LEU A 61 1.00 10.99 10.19
C LEU A 61 -0.38 10.42 9.81
N ALA A 62 -1.36 11.30 9.58
CA ALA A 62 -2.68 10.89 9.09
C ALA A 62 -2.60 10.31 7.67
N LEU A 63 -1.76 10.89 6.79
CA LEU A 63 -1.50 10.33 5.47
C LEU A 63 -0.77 8.98 5.54
N ASP A 64 0.14 8.81 6.50
CA ASP A 64 0.78 7.51 6.75
C ASP A 64 -0.21 6.44 7.20
N LEU A 65 -1.14 6.81 8.09
CA LEU A 65 -2.19 5.90 8.53
C LEU A 65 -3.14 5.53 7.37
N LEU A 66 -3.54 6.50 6.55
CA LEU A 66 -4.36 6.23 5.36
C LEU A 66 -3.62 5.38 4.33
N ALA A 67 -2.32 5.61 4.13
CA ALA A 67 -1.51 4.76 3.26
C ALA A 67 -1.39 3.34 3.80
N ALA A 68 -1.25 3.18 5.12
CA ALA A 68 -1.18 1.88 5.75
C ALA A 68 -2.47 1.07 5.56
N ASP A 69 -3.61 1.72 5.80
CA ASP A 69 -4.94 1.17 5.57
C ASP A 69 -5.11 0.74 4.10
N ALA A 70 -4.79 1.64 3.16
CA ALA A 70 -4.86 1.33 1.73
C ALA A 70 -3.99 0.12 1.33
N PHE A 71 -2.76 0.01 1.85
CA PHE A 71 -1.92 -1.17 1.57
C PHE A 71 -2.51 -2.47 2.12
N ALA A 72 -3.13 -2.42 3.31
CA ALA A 72 -3.83 -3.58 3.86
C ALA A 72 -5.04 -3.96 3.01
N THR A 73 -5.86 -2.99 2.59
CA THR A 73 -6.98 -3.21 1.67
C THR A 73 -6.50 -3.80 0.35
N TYR A 74 -5.45 -3.25 -0.25
CA TYR A 74 -4.92 -3.73 -1.52
C TYR A 74 -4.28 -5.12 -1.46
N ALA A 75 -3.67 -5.49 -0.32
CA ALA A 75 -3.22 -6.85 -0.11
C ALA A 75 -4.41 -7.84 -0.13
N CYS A 76 -5.51 -7.49 0.54
CA CYS A 76 -6.74 -8.29 0.53
C CYS A 76 -7.41 -8.34 -0.85
N GLU A 77 -7.47 -7.23 -1.58
CA GLU A 77 -8.00 -7.20 -2.95
C GLU A 77 -7.18 -8.09 -3.88
N ALA A 78 -5.85 -8.02 -3.80
CA ALA A 78 -4.96 -8.83 -4.63
C ALA A 78 -5.12 -10.34 -4.32
N GLU A 79 -5.27 -10.73 -3.06
CA GLU A 79 -5.58 -12.13 -2.68
C GLU A 79 -6.94 -12.58 -3.26
N ALA A 80 -7.96 -11.72 -3.18
CA ALA A 80 -9.28 -12.03 -3.73
C ALA A 80 -9.25 -12.16 -5.27
N GLU A 81 -8.46 -11.33 -5.96
CA GLU A 81 -8.22 -11.40 -7.40
C GLU A 81 -7.51 -12.71 -7.79
N GLU A 82 -6.49 -13.14 -7.05
CA GLU A 82 -5.79 -14.40 -7.29
C GLU A 82 -6.71 -15.62 -7.10
N GLY A 83 -7.49 -15.66 -6.02
CA GLY A 83 -8.42 -16.77 -5.74
C GLY A 83 -9.61 -16.88 -6.72
N THR A 84 -9.94 -15.79 -7.42
CA THR A 84 -11.00 -15.79 -8.45
C THR A 84 -10.53 -16.42 -9.77
N HIS A 85 -9.22 -16.51 -10.00
CA HIS A 85 -8.65 -17.11 -11.22
C HIS A 85 -8.41 -18.64 -11.12
N GLU A 86 -8.69 -19.25 -9.96
CA GLU A 86 -8.56 -20.71 -9.72
C GLU A 86 -9.87 -21.51 -9.91
N THR A 87 -10.95 -20.89 -10.42
CA THR A 87 -12.25 -21.54 -10.71
C THR A 87 -12.58 -21.56 -12.19
#